data_AF-A0A432VYS7-F1
#
_entry.id   AF-A0A432VYS7-F1
#
_cell.length_a   1.000
_cell.length_b   1.000
_cell.length_c   1.000
_cell.angle_alpha   90.00
_cell.angle_beta   90.00
_cell.angle_gamma   90.00
#
_symmetry.space_group_name_H-M   'P 1'
#
loop_
_entity.id
_entity.type
_entity.pdbx_description
1 polymer ?
#
loop_
_entity_poly.entity_id
_entity_poly.type
_entity_poly.pdbx_seq_one_letter_code
_entity_poly.pdbx_strand_id
1 'polypeptide(L)' 'MKHLGLVLLVVFLSACSNKQLFDITQETKRNECRRLPPNQYEECMRDVETSFEEYMRKRQEVVEH' A
#
# COMPACT_ATOMS: atom_id res chain seq x y z
N MET A 1 -3.20 25.83 -26.21
CA MET A 1 -3.66 26.12 -24.83
C MET A 1 -4.62 25.06 -24.26
N LYS A 2 -5.72 24.68 -24.94
CA LYS A 2 -6.67 23.65 -24.46
C LYS A 2 -6.03 22.28 -24.13
N HIS A 3 -5.15 21.78 -24.99
CA HIS A 3 -4.49 20.48 -24.78
C HIS A 3 -3.44 20.51 -23.66
N LEU A 4 -2.89 21.69 -23.34
CA LEU A 4 -1.91 21.83 -22.25
C LEU A 4 -2.54 21.54 -20.89
N GLY A 5 -3.79 21.97 -20.68
CA GLY A 5 -4.54 21.66 -19.45
C GLY A 5 -4.84 20.16 -19.32
N LEU A 6 -5.15 19.48 -20.42
CA LEU A 6 -5.38 18.04 -20.44
C LEU A 6 -4.10 17.25 -20.12
N VAL A 7 -2.97 17.65 -20.70
CA VAL A 7 -1.67 17.01 -20.44
C VAL A 7 -1.26 17.18 -18.98
N LEU A 8 -1.44 18.37 -18.39
CA LEU A 8 -1.15 18.61 -16.99
C LEU A 8 -1.96 17.68 -16.07
N LEU A 9 -3.25 17.52 -16.35
CA LEU A 9 -4.15 16.67 -15.56
C LEU A 9 -3.68 15.21 -15.53
N VAL A 10 -3.23 14.67 -16.66
CA VAL A 10 -2.74 13.29 -16.77
C VAL A 10 -1.45 13.08 -15.96
N VAL A 11 -0.55 14.06 -15.95
CA VAL A 11 0.69 13.99 -15.16
C VAL A 11 0.40 13.95 -13.66
N PHE A 12 -0.56 14.76 -13.17
CA PHE A 12 -0.95 14.74 -11.76
C PHE A 12 -1.56 13.41 -11.32
N LEU A 13 -2.28 12.70 -12.20
CA LEU A 13 -2.84 11.38 -11.88
C LEU A 13 -1.77 10.29 -11.74
N SER A 14 -0.60 10.47 -12.35
CA SER A 14 0.53 9.54 -12.20
C SER A 14 1.35 9.73 -10.92
N ALA A 15 1.06 10.77 -10.13
CA ALA A 15 1.83 11.11 -8.94
C ALA A 15 1.52 10.24 -7.71
N CYS A 16 0.58 9.28 -7.79
CA CYS A 16 0.36 8.32 -6.72
C CYS A 16 1.59 7.42 -6.53
N SER A 17 2.31 7.61 -5.42
CA SER A 17 3.47 6.77 -5.08
C SER A 17 3.01 5.41 -4.56
N ASN A 18 3.72 4.34 -4.95
CA ASN A 18 3.54 3.00 -4.39
C ASN A 18 3.67 2.97 -2.86
N LYS A 19 4.51 3.84 -2.30
CA LYS A 19 4.67 3.99 -0.84
C LYS A 19 3.40 4.52 -0.19
N GLN A 20 2.78 5.54 -0.78
CA GLN A 20 1.56 6.14 -0.25
C GLN A 20 0.38 5.15 -0.27
N LEU A 21 0.27 4.35 -1.34
CA LEU A 21 -0.72 3.27 -1.40
C LEU A 21 -0.45 2.17 -0.35
N PHE A 22 0.81 1.79 -0.17
CA PHE A 22 1.22 0.83 0.84
C PHE A 22 0.87 1.32 2.26
N ASP A 23 1.21 2.56 2.59
CA ASP A 23 0.98 3.14 3.92
C ASP A 23 -0.53 3.13 4.27
N ILE A 24 -1.39 3.56 3.33
CA ILE A 24 -2.87 3.54 3.50
C ILE A 24 -3.39 2.11 3.71
N THR A 25 -2.87 1.16 2.92
CA THR A 25 -3.27 -0.25 3.02
C THR A 25 -2.85 -0.84 4.35
N GLN A 26 -1.62 -0.55 4.79
CA GLN A 26 -1.08 -1.05 6.04
C GLN A 26 -1.80 -0.49 7.26
N GLU A 27 -2.16 0.80 7.24
CA GLU A 27 -2.98 1.42 8.28
C GLU A 27 -4.36 0.77 8.37
N THR A 28 -4.99 0.50 7.23
CA THR A 28 -6.30 -0.16 7.16
C THR A 28 -6.22 -1.55 7.80
N LYS A 29 -5.24 -2.38 7.40
CA LYS A 29 -5.04 -3.71 7.99
C LYS A 29 -4.78 -3.66 9.49
N ARG A 30 -4.00 -2.68 9.96
CA ARG A 30 -3.76 -2.47 11.40
C ARG A 30 -5.06 -2.16 12.14
N ASN A 31 -5.90 -1.33 11.56
CA ASN A 31 -7.21 -1.00 12.13
C ASN A 31 -8.16 -2.20 12.14
N GLU A 32 -8.09 -3.08 11.14
CA GLU A 32 -8.81 -4.36 11.12
C GLU A 32 -8.33 -5.28 12.24
N CYS A 33 -7.02 -5.46 12.42
CA CYS A 33 -6.47 -6.28 13.51
C CYS A 33 -6.94 -5.80 14.89
N ARG A 34 -7.00 -4.48 15.11
CA ARG A 34 -7.49 -3.89 16.38
C ARG A 34 -8.95 -4.19 16.70
N ARG A 35 -9.76 -4.58 15.70
CA ARG A 35 -11.16 -4.98 15.89
C ARG A 35 -11.31 -6.47 16.21
N LEU A 36 -10.24 -7.25 16.09
CA LEU A 36 -10.26 -8.68 16.37
C LEU A 36 -10.16 -8.96 17.88
N PRO A 37 -10.70 -10.10 18.34
CA PRO A 37 -10.51 -10.55 19.71
C PRO A 37 -9.03 -10.87 20.00
N PRO A 38 -8.61 -10.86 21.28
CA PRO A 38 -7.21 -11.00 21.67
C PRO A 38 -6.50 -12.24 21.11
N ASN A 39 -7.21 -13.35 20.95
CA ASN A 39 -6.67 -14.60 20.42
C ASN A 39 -6.29 -14.53 18.93
N GLN A 40 -6.83 -13.56 18.18
CA GLN A 40 -6.55 -13.37 16.75
C GLN A 40 -5.73 -12.10 16.49
N TYR A 41 -5.66 -11.18 17.46
CA TYR A 41 -4.94 -9.93 17.34
C TYR A 41 -3.44 -10.13 17.07
N GLU A 42 -2.77 -10.97 17.88
CA GLU A 42 -1.32 -11.16 17.77
C GLU A 42 -0.91 -11.78 16.44
N GLU A 43 -1.68 -12.75 15.94
CA GLU A 43 -1.45 -13.38 14.65
C GLU A 43 -1.65 -12.38 13.50
N CYS A 44 -2.76 -11.64 13.52
CA CYS A 44 -3.04 -10.60 12.53
C CYS A 44 -1.96 -9.51 12.50
N MET A 45 -1.52 -9.02 13.67
CA MET A 45 -0.50 -7.97 13.75
C MET A 45 0.84 -8.40 13.18
N ARG A 46 1.20 -9.68 13.30
CA ARG A 46 2.46 -10.23 12.76
C ARG A 46 2.55 -10.07 11.24
N ASP A 47 1.44 -10.25 10.53
CA ASP A 47 1.39 -10.07 9.08
C ASP A 47 1.44 -8.58 8.67
N VAL A 48 0.83 -7.72 9.50
CA VAL A 48 0.76 -6.27 9.26
C VAL A 48 2.08 -5.56 9.54
N GLU A 49 2.99 -6.12 10.32
CA GLU A 49 4.28 -5.48 10.64
C GLU A 49 5.35 -5.55 9.53
N THR A 50 5.02 -6.13 8.38
CA THR A 50 5.94 -6.20 7.22
C THR A 50 6.40 -4.80 6.77
N SER A 51 7.71 -4.60 6.55
CA SER A 51 8.24 -3.31 6.06
C SER A 51 7.90 -3.07 4.58
N PHE A 52 7.90 -1.79 4.16
CA PHE A 52 7.70 -1.44 2.74
C PHE A 52 8.73 -2.10 1.81
N GLU A 53 9.98 -2.20 2.26
CA GLU A 53 11.07 -2.82 1.50
C GLU A 53 10.83 -4.31 1.30
N GLU A 54 10.42 -5.02 2.36
CA GLU A 54 10.10 -6.43 2.26
C GLU A 54 8.85 -6.70 1.40
N TYR A 55 7.84 -5.83 1.49
CA TYR A 55 6.69 -5.85 0.59
C TYR A 55 7.12 -5.70 -0.88
N MET A 56 7.99 -4.73 -1.19
CA MET A 56 8.47 -4.51 -2.56
C MET A 56 9.30 -5.70 -3.07
N ARG A 57 10.16 -6.28 -2.23
CA ARG A 57 10.92 -7.49 -2.56
C ARG A 57 9.99 -8.67 -2.90
N LYS A 58 9.04 -8.98 -2.01
CA LYS A 58 8.05 -10.06 -2.24
C LYS A 58 7.24 -9.82 -3.51
N ARG A 59 6.87 -8.56 -3.78
CA ARG A 59 6.15 -8.20 -5.01
C ARG A 59 7.00 -8.46 -6.26
N GLN A 60 8.28 -8.12 -6.23
CA GLN A 60 9.19 -8.38 -7.36
C GLN A 60 9.36 -9.87 -7.61
N GLU A 61 9.52 -10.67 -6.55
CA GLU A 61 9.61 -12.14 -6.65
C GLU A 61 8.41 -12.79 -7.34
N VAL A 62 7.20 -12.21 -7.17
CA VAL A 62 5.97 -12.71 -7.80
C VAL A 62 5.80 -12.22 -9.25
N VAL A 63 6.31 -11.04 -9.58
CA VAL A 63 6.14 -10.42 -10.91
C VAL A 63 7.20 -10.89 -11.91
N GLU A 64 8.39 -11.26 -11.44
CA GLU A 64 9.51 -11.71 -12.28
C GLU A 64 9.49 -13.23 -12.57
N HIS A 65 8.44 -13.94 -12.16
CA HIS A 65 8.29 -15.40 -12.28
C HIS A 65 7.18 -15.81 -13.24
#